data_AF-A0A847WA10-F1
#
_entry.id   AF-A0A847WA10-F1
#
_cell.length_a   1.000
_cell.length_b   1.000
_cell.length_c   1.000
_cell.angle_alpha   90.00
_cell.angle_beta   90.00
_cell.angle_gamma   90.00
#
_symmetry.space_group_name_H-M   'P 1'
#
loop_
_entity.id
_entity.type
_entity.pdbx_description
1 polymer ?
#
loop_
_entity_poly.entity_id
_entity_poly.type
_entity_poly.pdbx_seq_one_letter_code
_entity_poly.pdbx_strand_id
1 'polypeptide(L)'
;HIMQRLESLLIKEGTNLNYLLSVKGSEQLWFPLHNAIFYMRPDFMPKSEKVIRLKSGYEYRFKNGRWTSKRLGGISGDGKQLLSYIFKRMEQLLRKAAKFKYKLNADDRYINKDALDKLLPGIGSAGLLREIDAAVKEFYINSKKTVITVDEDRLNRIRQNALITQKKLIVNPEEDSADESPNPAPKLSVPEIEIVADIPLADTKAEATVAASEPEDIWESLVSQLDELEAKALKLLLGGAAVKQIQDLARDSGLMLEVLIDGINQKAFDTIGDTILEFTDEIVIYEDYINQLRTAIERE
;
A
#
# COMPACT_ATOMS: atom_id res chain seq x y z
N HIS A 1 -5.54 2.98 4.15
CA HIS A 1 -5.84 2.88 5.60
C HIS A 1 -5.18 3.98 6.44
N ILE A 2 -3.85 3.97 6.64
CA ILE A 2 -3.16 4.91 7.56
C ILE A 2 -3.39 6.38 7.18
N MET A 3 -3.15 6.76 5.92
CA MET A 3 -3.37 8.12 5.44
C MET A 3 -4.83 8.58 5.51
N GLN A 4 -5.79 7.66 5.30
CA GLN A 4 -7.23 7.96 5.42
C GLN A 4 -7.64 8.23 6.88
N ARG A 5 -7.05 7.49 7.82
CA ARG A 5 -7.26 7.71 9.26
C ARG A 5 -6.69 9.06 9.70
N LEU A 6 -5.50 9.41 9.23
CA LEU A 6 -4.91 10.74 9.44
C LEU A 6 -5.77 11.85 8.84
N GLU A 7 -6.21 11.71 7.59
CA GLU A 7 -7.10 12.67 6.93
C GLU A 7 -8.40 12.86 7.73
N SER A 8 -8.99 11.77 8.24
CA SER A 8 -10.20 11.83 9.06
C SER A 8 -9.99 12.57 10.39
N LEU A 9 -8.82 12.40 11.01
CA LEU A 9 -8.45 13.15 12.22
C LEU A 9 -8.27 14.64 11.89
N LEU A 10 -7.58 14.97 10.80
CA LEU A 10 -7.36 16.35 10.39
C LEU A 10 -8.68 17.06 10.07
N ILE A 11 -9.64 16.37 9.44
CA ILE A 11 -10.98 16.90 9.18
C ILE A 11 -11.71 17.23 10.49
N LYS A 12 -11.57 16.40 11.53
CA LYS A 12 -12.17 16.67 12.86
C LYS A 12 -11.58 17.92 13.52
N GLU A 13 -10.29 18.18 13.31
CA GLU A 13 -9.60 19.40 13.74
C GLU A 13 -9.90 20.61 12.84
N GLY A 14 -10.77 20.47 11.84
CA GLY A 14 -11.12 21.56 10.93
C GLY A 14 -10.00 21.93 9.95
N THR A 15 -9.13 20.98 9.61
CA THR A 15 -8.06 21.10 8.61
C THR A 15 -8.09 19.88 7.67
N ASN A 16 -7.13 19.77 6.75
CA ASN A 16 -6.94 18.58 5.91
C ASN A 16 -5.46 18.44 5.54
N LEU A 17 -5.05 17.28 5.03
CA LEU A 17 -3.67 17.02 4.70
C LEU A 17 -3.16 17.98 3.61
N ASN A 18 -3.97 18.25 2.58
CA ASN A 18 -3.59 19.17 1.52
C ASN A 18 -3.26 20.57 2.04
N TYR A 19 -4.02 21.08 3.01
CA TYR A 19 -3.79 22.40 3.61
C TYR A 19 -2.51 22.43 4.46
N LEU A 20 -2.18 21.33 5.15
CA LEU A 20 -0.93 21.21 5.89
C LEU A 20 0.29 21.13 4.97
N LEU A 21 0.15 20.44 3.84
CA LEU A 21 1.27 20.18 2.94
C LEU A 21 1.54 21.34 1.97
N SER A 22 0.52 22.11 1.59
CA SER A 22 0.62 23.03 0.44
C SER A 22 1.17 24.43 0.80
N VAL A 23 1.80 25.06 -0.18
CA VAL A 23 2.14 26.49 -0.14
C VAL A 23 0.84 27.30 -0.11
N LYS A 24 0.81 28.26 0.80
CA LYS A 24 -0.36 29.08 1.06
C LYS A 24 -0.26 30.38 0.24
N GLY A 25 -0.96 30.46 -0.90
CA GLY A 25 -0.99 31.65 -1.77
C GLY A 25 -1.54 32.92 -1.10
N SER A 26 -1.43 34.09 -1.73
CA SER A 26 -2.04 35.32 -1.21
C SER A 26 -3.57 35.21 -1.13
N GLU A 27 -4.17 35.72 -0.06
CA GLU A 27 -5.63 35.85 0.01
C GLU A 27 -6.08 36.97 -0.94
N GLN A 28 -7.08 36.67 -1.78
CA GLN A 28 -7.69 37.63 -2.69
C GLN A 28 -9.16 37.83 -2.28
N LEU A 29 -9.68 39.04 -2.44
CA LEU A 29 -11.10 39.30 -2.23
C LEU A 29 -11.90 38.48 -3.25
N TRP A 30 -12.89 37.75 -2.75
CA TRP A 30 -13.76 36.94 -3.58
C TRP A 30 -15.20 37.38 -3.37
N PHE A 31 -15.94 37.48 -4.47
CA PHE A 31 -17.34 37.87 -4.45
C PHE A 31 -18.15 36.71 -5.01
N PRO A 32 -18.71 35.84 -4.12
CA PRO A 32 -19.53 34.73 -4.55
C PRO A 32 -20.65 35.23 -5.44
N LEU A 33 -20.76 34.67 -6.65
CA LEU A 33 -21.83 34.98 -7.60
C LEU A 33 -22.02 36.50 -7.80
N HIS A 34 -20.92 37.26 -7.99
CA HIS A 34 -20.96 38.73 -8.13
C HIS A 34 -21.92 39.24 -9.22
N ASN A 35 -22.25 38.42 -10.22
CA ASN A 35 -23.21 38.74 -11.27
C ASN A 35 -24.67 38.38 -10.91
N ALA A 36 -24.92 37.76 -9.75
CA ALA A 36 -26.24 37.40 -9.27
C ALA A 36 -26.73 38.40 -8.22
N ILE A 37 -27.66 39.27 -8.62
CA ILE A 37 -28.19 40.40 -7.85
C ILE A 37 -28.76 39.99 -6.48
N PHE A 38 -29.21 38.74 -6.31
CA PHE A 38 -29.88 38.27 -5.10
C PHE A 38 -28.93 37.76 -4.00
N TYR A 39 -27.70 37.36 -4.36
CA TYR A 39 -26.85 36.56 -3.45
C TYR A 39 -25.98 37.40 -2.50
N MET A 40 -25.91 38.73 -2.71
CA MET A 40 -25.13 39.65 -1.87
C MET A 40 -25.95 40.33 -0.75
N ARG A 41 -27.19 39.90 -0.51
CA ARG A 41 -27.97 40.46 0.60
C ARG A 41 -27.42 39.98 1.95
N PRO A 42 -27.43 40.84 2.99
CA PRO A 42 -26.98 40.47 4.34
C PRO A 42 -27.65 39.20 4.88
N ASP A 43 -28.91 38.97 4.53
CA ASP A 43 -29.71 37.81 4.96
C ASP A 43 -29.14 36.46 4.49
N PHE A 44 -28.41 36.45 3.37
CA PHE A 44 -27.80 35.23 2.79
C PHE A 44 -26.31 35.11 3.12
N MET A 45 -25.73 36.08 3.82
CA MET A 45 -24.35 35.97 4.28
C MET A 45 -24.24 35.06 5.51
N PRO A 46 -23.12 34.33 5.67
CA PRO A 46 -22.88 33.57 6.89
C PRO A 46 -22.91 34.50 8.11
N LYS A 47 -23.56 34.04 9.19
CA LYS A 47 -23.63 34.82 10.45
C LYS A 47 -22.35 34.72 11.28
N SER A 48 -21.49 33.75 11.00
CA SER A 48 -20.24 33.48 11.69
C SER A 48 -19.10 33.25 10.70
N GLU A 49 -17.86 33.26 11.20
CA GLU A 49 -16.69 32.91 10.40
C GLU A 49 -16.86 31.51 9.81
N LYS A 50 -16.64 31.39 8.50
CA LYS A 50 -16.83 30.14 7.76
C LYS A 50 -15.65 29.89 6.85
N VAL A 51 -15.09 28.69 6.91
CA VAL A 51 -14.02 28.24 6.03
C VAL A 51 -14.52 27.07 5.19
N ILE A 52 -14.39 27.18 3.87
CA ILE A 52 -14.78 26.16 2.90
C ILE A 52 -13.53 25.79 2.12
N ARG A 53 -13.16 24.51 2.13
CA ARG A 53 -12.01 23.99 1.38
C ARG A 53 -12.50 23.01 0.31
N LEU A 54 -12.09 23.25 -0.92
CA LEU A 54 -12.43 22.39 -2.06
C LEU A 54 -11.29 21.41 -2.36
N LYS A 55 -11.64 20.28 -2.99
CA LYS A 55 -10.65 19.31 -3.50
C LYS A 55 -9.73 19.92 -4.56
N SER A 56 -10.19 20.94 -5.28
CA SER A 56 -9.42 21.67 -6.30
C SER A 56 -8.28 22.54 -5.74
N GLY A 57 -8.05 22.52 -4.43
CA GLY A 57 -7.02 23.31 -3.77
C GLY A 57 -7.44 24.76 -3.49
N TYR A 58 -8.71 25.11 -3.67
CA TYR A 58 -9.22 26.42 -3.27
C TYR A 58 -9.72 26.40 -1.83
N GLU A 59 -9.33 27.41 -1.06
CA GLU A 59 -9.91 27.74 0.23
C GLU A 59 -10.67 29.07 0.10
N TYR A 60 -11.92 29.07 0.57
CA TYR A 60 -12.75 30.26 0.71
C TYR A 60 -13.01 30.51 2.19
N ARG A 61 -12.76 31.74 2.64
CA ARG A 61 -12.99 32.15 4.03
C ARG A 61 -13.93 33.34 4.06
N PHE A 62 -14.95 33.26 4.89
CA PHE A 62 -15.78 34.39 5.25
C PHE A 62 -15.37 34.90 6.62
N LYS A 63 -14.84 36.12 6.69
CA LYS A 63 -14.44 36.77 7.93
C LYS A 63 -14.73 38.27 7.85
N ASN A 64 -15.20 38.86 8.95
CA ASN A 64 -15.50 40.30 9.05
C ASN A 64 -16.41 40.82 7.92
N GLY A 65 -17.43 40.04 7.54
CA GLY A 65 -18.38 40.44 6.50
C GLY A 65 -17.84 40.33 5.07
N ARG A 66 -16.65 39.75 4.86
CA ARG A 66 -16.02 39.64 3.54
C ARG A 66 -15.62 38.21 3.23
N TRP A 67 -15.75 37.85 1.97
CA TRP A 67 -15.25 36.60 1.44
C TRP A 67 -13.85 36.81 0.86
N THR A 68 -12.92 35.93 1.22
CA THR A 68 -11.61 35.81 0.60
C THR A 68 -11.46 34.44 -0.01
N SER A 69 -10.78 34.36 -1.15
CA SER A 69 -10.35 33.13 -1.78
C SER A 69 -8.84 33.04 -1.78
N LYS A 70 -8.35 31.83 -1.63
CA LYS A 70 -6.93 31.52 -1.69
C LYS A 70 -6.74 30.21 -2.42
N ARG A 71 -5.79 30.19 -3.35
CA ARG A 71 -5.37 28.97 -4.01
C ARG A 71 -4.18 28.38 -3.24
N LEU A 72 -4.31 27.12 -2.86
CA LEU A 72 -3.20 26.32 -2.38
C LEU A 72 -2.31 25.99 -3.59
N GLY A 73 -1.02 26.31 -3.46
CA GLY A 73 0.00 25.98 -4.44
C GLY A 73 0.45 24.53 -4.31
N GLY A 74 1.62 24.21 -4.88
CA GLY A 74 2.25 22.91 -4.70
C GLY A 74 2.67 22.63 -3.26
N ILE A 75 3.33 21.49 -3.04
CA ILE A 75 3.81 21.09 -1.71
C ILE A 75 4.88 22.07 -1.21
N SER A 76 4.66 22.66 -0.04
CA SER A 76 5.58 23.56 0.65
C SER A 76 6.83 22.83 1.14
N GLY A 77 7.92 23.56 1.44
CA GLY A 77 9.14 22.97 2.01
C GLY A 77 8.85 22.19 3.29
N ASP A 78 8.16 22.83 4.25
CA ASP A 78 7.70 22.21 5.49
C ASP A 78 6.76 21.03 5.23
N GLY A 79 5.90 21.14 4.21
CA GLY A 79 5.03 20.05 3.77
C GLY A 79 5.80 18.84 3.24
N LYS A 80 6.85 19.06 2.43
CA LYS A 80 7.74 17.98 1.95
C LYS A 80 8.42 17.30 3.13
N GLN A 81 8.96 18.09 4.07
CA GLN A 81 9.60 17.56 5.28
C GLN A 81 8.63 16.75 6.14
N LEU A 82 7.40 17.25 6.35
CA LEU A 82 6.36 16.54 7.08
C LEU A 82 6.00 15.22 6.38
N LEU A 83 5.81 15.24 5.06
CA LEU A 83 5.46 14.06 4.29
C LEU A 83 6.59 13.01 4.33
N SER A 84 7.84 13.45 4.12
CA SER A 84 9.01 12.59 4.27
C SER A 84 9.11 11.99 5.67
N TYR A 85 8.83 12.78 6.71
CA TYR A 85 8.80 12.28 8.07
C TYR A 85 7.70 11.23 8.29
N ILE A 86 6.47 11.49 7.84
CA ILE A 86 5.34 10.56 7.99
C ILE A 86 5.71 9.21 7.38
N PHE A 87 6.22 9.18 6.14
CA PHE A 87 6.61 7.94 5.49
C PHE A 87 7.79 7.25 6.18
N LYS A 88 8.84 7.98 6.56
CA LYS A 88 9.97 7.42 7.32
C LYS A 88 9.54 6.85 8.67
N ARG A 89 8.61 7.51 9.37
CA ARG A 89 8.09 7.07 10.66
C ARG A 89 7.24 5.80 10.52
N MET A 90 6.38 5.76 9.51
CA MET A 90 5.61 4.57 9.16
C MET A 90 6.53 3.38 8.90
N GLU A 91 7.50 3.56 8.01
CA GLU A 91 8.46 2.51 7.64
C GLU A 91 9.31 2.06 8.84
N GLN A 92 9.78 3.00 9.67
CA GLN A 92 10.50 2.68 10.90
C GLN A 92 9.69 1.77 11.83
N LEU A 93 8.40 2.05 12.03
CA LEU A 93 7.53 1.26 12.89
C LEU A 93 7.21 -0.11 12.29
N LEU A 94 6.96 -0.18 10.98
CA LEU A 94 6.72 -1.43 10.28
C LEU A 94 7.94 -2.35 10.33
N ARG A 95 9.15 -1.83 10.06
CA ARG A 95 10.41 -2.58 10.18
C ARG A 95 10.65 -3.11 11.59
N LYS A 96 10.37 -2.30 12.62
CA LYS A 96 10.46 -2.73 14.02
C LYS A 96 9.48 -3.87 14.32
N ALA A 97 8.24 -3.74 13.88
CA ALA A 97 7.21 -4.77 14.09
C ALA A 97 7.55 -6.08 13.34
N ALA A 98 8.05 -5.98 12.12
CA ALA A 98 8.45 -7.11 11.29
C ALA A 98 9.83 -7.70 11.61
N LYS A 99 10.59 -7.12 12.56
CA LYS A 99 11.98 -7.50 12.89
C LYS A 99 12.90 -7.50 11.66
N PHE A 100 12.74 -6.51 10.79
CA PHE A 100 13.54 -6.37 9.57
C PHE A 100 15.02 -6.10 9.88
N LYS A 101 15.93 -6.62 9.05
CA LYS A 101 17.39 -6.56 9.26
C LYS A 101 17.91 -5.12 9.36
N TYR A 102 17.47 -4.24 8.46
CA TYR A 102 17.95 -2.87 8.38
C TYR A 102 17.08 -1.90 9.18
N LYS A 103 17.67 -1.18 10.13
CA LYS A 103 16.94 -0.22 10.96
C LYS A 103 16.83 1.13 10.26
N LEU A 104 15.66 1.75 10.37
CA LEU A 104 15.42 3.13 9.94
C LEU A 104 15.14 4.00 11.17
N ASN A 105 15.59 5.24 11.15
CA ASN A 105 15.20 6.24 12.12
C ASN A 105 14.49 7.42 11.45
N ALA A 106 13.32 7.78 11.95
CA ALA A 106 12.66 9.02 11.59
C ALA A 106 13.10 10.11 12.56
N ASP A 107 13.82 11.11 12.05
CA ASP A 107 14.29 12.23 12.85
C ASP A 107 13.26 13.37 12.84
N ASP A 108 12.64 13.61 13.99
CA ASP A 108 11.66 14.68 14.18
C ASP A 108 12.23 16.10 14.05
N ARG A 109 13.57 16.25 14.03
CA ARG A 109 14.25 17.57 14.02
C ARG A 109 13.97 18.37 12.76
N TYR A 110 13.66 17.67 11.67
CA TYR A 110 13.37 18.29 10.38
C TYR A 110 11.91 18.73 10.27
N ILE A 111 11.09 18.53 11.30
CA ILE A 111 9.70 19.00 11.32
C ILE A 111 9.61 20.27 12.15
N ASN A 112 8.94 21.27 11.59
CA ASN A 112 8.56 22.47 12.33
C ASN A 112 7.38 22.18 13.26
N LYS A 113 7.67 21.76 14.50
CA LYS A 113 6.65 21.41 15.52
C LYS A 113 5.80 22.62 15.93
N ASP A 114 6.41 23.80 16.08
CA ASP A 114 5.69 25.02 16.42
C ASP A 114 4.67 25.43 15.35
N ALA A 115 5.03 25.27 14.07
CA ALA A 115 4.09 25.51 12.97
C ALA A 115 2.92 24.51 13.00
N LEU A 116 3.20 23.24 13.30
CA LEU A 116 2.16 22.22 13.43
C LEU A 116 1.24 22.49 14.63
N ASP A 117 1.77 22.89 15.77
CA ASP A 117 0.98 23.21 16.97
C ASP A 117 0.04 24.40 16.71
N LYS A 118 0.50 25.41 15.97
CA LYS A 118 -0.35 26.53 15.52
C LYS A 118 -1.44 26.11 14.54
N LEU A 119 -1.18 25.10 13.72
CA LEU A 119 -2.12 24.59 12.72
C LEU A 119 -3.10 23.56 13.29
N LEU A 120 -2.74 22.92 14.40
CA LEU A 120 -3.48 21.86 15.08
C LEU A 120 -3.67 22.24 16.55
N PRO A 121 -4.49 23.25 16.88
CA PRO A 121 -4.60 23.74 18.25
C PRO A 121 -5.21 22.73 19.24
N GLY A 122 -6.00 21.74 18.78
CA GLY A 122 -6.59 20.73 19.67
C GLY A 122 -5.64 19.55 19.97
N ILE A 123 -4.95 19.06 18.95
CA ILE A 123 -4.14 17.82 19.03
C ILE A 123 -2.63 18.11 19.10
N GLY A 124 -2.19 19.19 18.49
CA GLY A 124 -0.79 19.54 18.32
C GLY A 124 0.00 18.54 17.46
N SER A 125 1.28 18.84 17.32
CA SER A 125 2.29 18.01 16.70
C SER A 125 2.41 16.66 17.42
N ALA A 126 2.47 16.66 18.77
CA ALA A 126 2.60 15.45 19.56
C ALA A 126 1.41 14.48 19.36
N GLY A 127 0.19 15.01 19.30
CA GLY A 127 -0.99 14.18 19.07
C GLY A 127 -1.07 13.65 17.64
N LEU A 128 -0.63 14.42 16.64
CA LEU A 128 -0.49 13.93 15.26
C LEU A 128 0.50 12.77 15.18
N LEU A 129 1.67 12.90 15.82
CA LEU A 129 2.68 11.85 15.89
C LEU A 129 2.15 10.58 16.56
N ARG A 130 1.43 10.75 17.67
CA ARG A 130 0.79 9.63 18.37
C ARG A 130 -0.24 8.92 17.49
N GLU A 131 -1.01 9.66 16.70
CA GLU A 131 -1.98 9.07 15.79
C GLU A 131 -1.30 8.28 14.67
N ILE A 132 -0.20 8.80 14.09
CA ILE A 132 0.60 8.07 13.10
C ILE A 132 1.05 6.73 13.69
N ASP A 133 1.62 6.75 14.89
CA ASP A 133 2.09 5.54 15.57
C ASP A 133 0.94 4.55 15.83
N ALA A 134 -0.23 5.04 16.25
CA ALA A 134 -1.41 4.22 16.50
C ALA A 134 -1.98 3.60 15.23
N ALA A 135 -2.08 4.39 14.15
CA ALA A 135 -2.59 3.95 12.86
C ALA A 135 -1.70 2.88 12.22
N VAL A 136 -0.38 3.00 12.35
CA VAL A 136 0.58 2.00 11.85
C VAL A 136 0.46 0.70 12.64
N LYS A 137 0.39 0.78 13.98
CA LYS A 137 0.22 -0.41 14.83
C LYS A 137 -1.06 -1.16 14.50
N GLU A 138 -2.17 -0.43 14.38
CA GLU A 138 -3.46 -1.03 14.01
C GLU A 138 -3.40 -1.66 12.62
N PHE A 139 -2.83 -0.97 11.64
CA PHE A 139 -2.66 -1.52 10.30
C PHE A 139 -1.84 -2.82 10.32
N TYR A 140 -0.74 -2.85 11.06
CA TYR A 140 0.10 -4.04 11.18
C TYR A 140 -0.66 -5.22 11.80
N ILE A 141 -1.37 -4.98 12.91
CA ILE A 141 -2.18 -6.02 13.56
C ILE A 141 -3.25 -6.51 12.57
N ASN A 142 -3.98 -5.59 11.92
CA ASN A 142 -5.04 -5.94 10.97
C ASN A 142 -4.51 -6.72 9.75
N SER A 143 -3.30 -6.41 9.28
CA SER A 143 -2.67 -7.17 8.18
C SER A 143 -2.29 -8.60 8.55
N LYS A 144 -2.10 -8.88 9.85
CA LYS A 144 -1.77 -10.20 10.39
C LYS A 144 -2.96 -10.94 10.99
N LYS A 145 -4.14 -10.32 11.04
CA LYS A 145 -5.35 -11.01 11.48
C LYS A 145 -5.73 -12.04 10.42
N THR A 146 -5.75 -13.30 10.80
CA THR A 146 -6.37 -14.34 9.98
C THR A 146 -7.87 -14.08 9.95
N VAL A 147 -8.39 -13.69 8.79
CA VAL A 147 -9.83 -13.53 8.60
C VAL A 147 -10.41 -14.94 8.45
N ILE A 148 -10.98 -15.45 9.54
CA ILE A 148 -11.69 -16.73 9.52
C ILE A 148 -13.13 -16.43 9.09
N THR A 149 -13.44 -16.73 7.83
CA THR A 149 -14.81 -16.68 7.31
C THR A 149 -15.48 -18.01 7.63
N VAL A 150 -16.50 -17.98 8.50
CA VAL A 150 -17.26 -19.17 8.86
C VAL A 150 -18.41 -19.33 7.86
N ASP A 151 -18.44 -20.48 7.20
CA ASP A 151 -19.56 -20.92 6.36
C ASP A 151 -20.71 -21.34 7.28
N GLU A 152 -21.79 -20.55 7.30
CA GLU A 152 -22.94 -20.78 8.18
C GLU A 152 -23.66 -22.10 7.87
N ASP A 153 -23.73 -22.51 6.60
CA ASP A 153 -24.39 -23.75 6.20
C ASP A 153 -23.60 -24.97 6.67
N ARG A 154 -22.27 -24.93 6.53
CA ARG A 154 -21.39 -25.96 7.11
C ARG A 154 -21.50 -26.00 8.63
N LEU A 155 -21.52 -24.85 9.30
CA LEU A 155 -21.66 -24.79 10.75
C LEU A 155 -22.99 -25.38 11.23
N ASN A 156 -24.08 -25.09 10.51
CA ASN A 156 -25.40 -25.63 10.83
C ASN A 156 -25.47 -27.14 10.60
N ARG A 157 -24.83 -27.67 9.55
CA ARG A 157 -24.68 -29.12 9.34
C ARG A 157 -23.91 -29.79 10.49
N ILE A 158 -22.80 -29.18 10.93
CA ILE A 158 -22.02 -29.69 12.07
C ILE A 158 -22.87 -29.73 13.33
N ARG A 159 -23.65 -28.67 13.61
CA ARG A 159 -24.59 -28.61 14.75
C ARG A 159 -25.66 -29.70 14.68
N GLN A 160 -26.27 -29.90 13.51
CA GLN A 160 -27.28 -30.95 13.31
C GLN A 160 -26.70 -32.35 13.53
N ASN A 161 -25.51 -32.62 12.97
CA ASN A 161 -24.83 -33.90 13.16
C ASN A 161 -24.46 -34.14 14.62
N ALA A 162 -23.95 -33.12 15.31
CA ALA A 162 -23.65 -33.20 16.74
C ALA A 162 -24.89 -33.52 17.59
N LEU A 163 -26.04 -32.92 17.29
CA LEU A 163 -27.32 -33.22 17.96
C LEU A 163 -27.75 -34.68 17.74
N ILE A 164 -27.57 -35.21 16.53
CA ILE A 164 -27.90 -36.62 16.24
C ILE A 164 -26.99 -37.56 17.04
N THR A 165 -25.68 -37.29 17.07
CA THR A 165 -24.72 -38.09 17.83
C THR A 165 -25.01 -38.01 19.33
N GLN A 166 -25.31 -36.82 19.85
CA GLN A 166 -25.68 -36.64 21.25
C GLN A 166 -26.92 -37.47 21.60
N LYS A 167 -27.98 -37.41 20.79
CA LYS A 167 -29.19 -38.22 21.01
C LYS A 167 -28.92 -39.72 21.02
N LYS A 168 -27.98 -40.20 20.20
CA LYS A 168 -27.59 -41.61 20.14
C LYS A 168 -26.72 -42.05 21.33
N LEU A 169 -26.05 -41.12 22.00
CA LEU A 169 -25.20 -41.38 23.16
C LEU A 169 -25.92 -41.17 24.49
N ILE A 170 -27.09 -40.54 24.49
CA ILE A 170 -27.95 -40.45 25.67
C ILE A 170 -28.52 -41.85 25.92
N VAL A 171 -27.96 -42.54 26.91
CA VAL A 171 -28.47 -43.82 27.41
C VAL A 171 -29.64 -43.52 28.33
N ASN A 172 -30.83 -43.97 27.95
CA ASN A 172 -32.02 -43.92 28.81
C ASN A 172 -32.01 -45.15 29.72
N PRO A 173 -31.80 -45.00 31.05
CA PRO A 173 -31.78 -46.14 31.96
C PRO A 173 -33.17 -46.79 32.17
N GLU A 174 -34.24 -46.26 31.58
CA GLU A 174 -35.61 -46.77 31.72
C GLU A 174 -36.11 -47.59 30.52
N GLU A 175 -35.32 -47.73 29.45
CA GLU A 175 -35.69 -48.52 28.25
C GLU A 175 -34.92 -49.84 28.10
N ASP A 176 -33.91 -50.09 28.94
CA ASP A 176 -33.06 -51.30 28.88
C ASP A 176 -33.56 -52.43 29.81
N SER A 177 -34.85 -52.75 29.74
CA SER A 177 -35.39 -53.98 30.34
C SER A 177 -36.51 -54.59 29.51
N ALA A 178 -36.18 -55.28 28.43
CA ALA A 178 -36.84 -56.52 28.00
C ALA A 178 -36.21 -57.12 26.72
N ASP A 179 -35.86 -58.39 26.86
CA ASP A 179 -35.67 -59.44 25.86
C ASP A 179 -34.43 -59.52 24.95
N GLU A 180 -33.88 -60.73 25.02
CA GLU A 180 -32.66 -61.27 24.46
C GLU A 180 -32.98 -62.02 23.14
N SER A 181 -32.27 -61.74 22.05
CA SER A 181 -31.81 -62.76 21.07
C SER A 181 -30.92 -62.15 19.96
N PRO A 182 -29.89 -62.89 19.49
CA PRO A 182 -28.84 -62.35 18.63
C PRO A 182 -29.27 -62.34 17.16
N ASN A 183 -29.31 -61.16 16.54
CA ASN A 183 -29.47 -61.00 15.09
C ASN A 183 -28.14 -60.50 14.48
N PRO A 184 -27.69 -61.02 13.33
CA PRO A 184 -26.33 -60.86 12.87
C PRO A 184 -26.07 -59.42 12.44
N ALA A 185 -24.84 -58.98 12.68
CA ALA A 185 -24.35 -57.65 12.37
C ALA A 185 -24.88 -57.12 11.03
N PRO A 186 -25.60 -55.99 10.99
CA PRO A 186 -25.70 -55.23 9.76
C PRO A 186 -24.28 -54.76 9.43
N LYS A 187 -23.79 -55.13 8.24
CA LYS A 187 -22.57 -54.57 7.66
C LYS A 187 -22.70 -53.05 7.65
N LEU A 188 -22.12 -52.41 8.65
CA LEU A 188 -21.80 -51.00 8.62
C LEU A 188 -20.72 -50.82 7.57
N SER A 189 -21.11 -50.46 6.36
CA SER A 189 -20.22 -49.73 5.46
C SER A 189 -19.89 -48.41 6.17
N VAL A 190 -18.79 -48.43 6.90
CA VAL A 190 -18.11 -47.25 7.42
C VAL A 190 -17.79 -46.39 6.20
N PRO A 191 -18.34 -45.17 6.01
CA PRO A 191 -17.61 -44.19 5.24
C PRO A 191 -16.35 -43.94 6.04
N GLU A 192 -15.24 -44.45 5.51
CA GLU A 192 -13.87 -44.22 5.96
C GLU A 192 -13.68 -42.72 6.14
N ILE A 193 -13.81 -42.27 7.39
CA ILE A 193 -13.28 -40.97 7.78
C ILE A 193 -11.80 -41.23 7.92
N GLU A 194 -11.05 -40.92 6.87
CA GLU A 194 -9.62 -40.66 6.99
C GLU A 194 -9.45 -39.56 8.03
N ILE A 195 -9.14 -39.98 9.26
CA ILE A 195 -8.59 -39.10 10.27
C ILE A 195 -7.17 -38.83 9.79
N VAL A 196 -6.98 -37.83 8.94
CA VAL A 196 -5.67 -37.22 8.74
C VAL A 196 -5.34 -36.45 10.02
N ALA A 197 -4.91 -37.21 11.01
CA ALA A 197 -4.15 -36.76 12.14
C ALA A 197 -2.75 -36.39 11.62
N ASP A 198 -2.60 -35.17 11.14
CA ASP A 198 -1.29 -34.52 11.03
C ASP A 198 -1.35 -33.17 11.73
N ILE A 199 -1.12 -33.23 13.04
CA ILE A 199 -0.51 -32.13 13.77
C ILE A 199 0.99 -32.49 13.83
N PRO A 200 1.88 -31.87 13.04
CA PRO A 200 3.28 -31.87 13.39
C PRO A 200 3.52 -30.71 14.34
N LEU A 201 3.54 -31.02 15.64
CA LEU A 201 4.30 -30.23 16.61
C LEU A 201 5.75 -30.70 16.51
N ALA A 202 6.60 -29.94 15.84
CA ALA A 202 8.04 -30.13 15.85
C ALA A 202 8.75 -28.78 15.89
N ASP A 203 9.04 -28.32 17.11
CA ASP A 203 10.25 -27.54 17.37
C ASP A 203 11.43 -28.50 17.23
N THR A 204 12.32 -28.27 16.26
CA THR A 204 13.79 -28.17 16.48
C THR A 204 14.54 -28.04 15.16
N LYS A 205 15.19 -26.88 15.02
CA LYS A 205 16.56 -26.70 14.52
C LYS A 205 17.00 -27.56 13.33
N ALA A 206 16.93 -26.96 12.13
CA ALA A 206 17.88 -27.26 11.06
C ALA A 206 18.30 -25.94 10.42
N GLU A 207 19.56 -25.58 10.67
CA GLU A 207 20.35 -24.70 9.83
C GLU A 207 20.29 -25.23 8.39
N ALA A 208 19.55 -24.54 7.53
CA ALA A 208 19.78 -24.60 6.10
C ALA A 208 20.87 -23.58 5.78
N THR A 209 22.10 -24.09 5.81
CA THR A 209 23.22 -23.59 5.02
C THR A 209 22.71 -23.24 3.63
N VAL A 210 22.63 -21.96 3.31
CA VAL A 210 22.65 -21.50 1.92
C VAL A 210 24.05 -21.85 1.44
N ALA A 211 24.15 -23.01 0.78
CA ALA A 211 25.32 -23.39 0.05
C ALA A 211 25.65 -22.24 -0.89
N ALA A 212 26.85 -21.71 -0.75
CA ALA A 212 27.49 -20.88 -1.75
C ALA A 212 27.47 -21.66 -3.07
N SER A 213 26.54 -21.30 -3.94
CA SER A 213 26.77 -21.31 -5.38
C SER A 213 27.34 -19.93 -5.68
N GLU A 214 28.40 -19.91 -6.48
CA GLU A 214 29.03 -18.69 -6.98
C GLU A 214 27.98 -17.76 -7.57
N PRO A 215 28.17 -16.43 -7.52
CA PRO A 215 27.16 -15.50 -7.99
C PRO A 215 26.97 -15.72 -9.49
N GLU A 216 25.88 -16.35 -9.88
CA GLU A 216 25.31 -16.07 -11.19
C GLU A 216 25.06 -14.56 -11.19
N ASP A 217 25.83 -13.84 -12.00
CA ASP A 217 25.74 -12.39 -12.06
C ASP A 217 24.28 -12.06 -12.44
N ILE A 218 23.56 -11.40 -11.53
CA ILE A 218 22.11 -11.10 -11.65
C ILE A 218 21.81 -10.39 -12.99
N TRP A 219 22.82 -9.70 -13.53
CA TRP A 219 22.80 -9.06 -14.84
C TRP A 219 22.89 -10.02 -16.02
N GLU A 220 23.62 -11.13 -15.92
CA GLU A 220 23.62 -12.19 -16.93
C GLU A 220 22.24 -12.88 -16.98
N SER A 221 21.59 -13.04 -15.82
CA SER A 221 20.20 -13.51 -15.74
C SER A 221 19.22 -12.55 -16.43
N LEU A 222 19.36 -11.23 -16.23
CA LEU A 222 18.57 -10.24 -16.98
C LEU A 222 18.79 -10.36 -18.50
N VAL A 223 20.04 -10.40 -18.94
CA VAL A 223 20.41 -10.50 -20.36
C VAL A 223 19.79 -11.74 -21.01
N SER A 224 19.83 -12.89 -20.32
CA SER A 224 19.22 -14.14 -20.81
C SER A 224 17.68 -14.11 -20.95
N GLN A 225 17.00 -13.17 -20.28
CA GLN A 225 15.54 -13.04 -20.30
C GLN A 225 15.03 -12.01 -21.30
N LEU A 226 15.92 -11.20 -21.89
CA LEU A 226 15.57 -10.19 -22.88
C LEU A 226 15.24 -10.84 -24.23
N ASP A 227 14.20 -10.33 -24.89
CA ASP A 227 13.84 -10.77 -26.23
C ASP A 227 14.86 -10.24 -27.24
N GLU A 228 14.97 -10.86 -28.42
CA GLU A 228 15.94 -10.46 -29.45
C GLU A 228 15.85 -8.97 -29.83
N LEU A 229 14.65 -8.39 -29.77
CA LEU A 229 14.40 -6.97 -30.04
C LEU A 229 14.88 -6.08 -28.89
N GLU A 230 14.62 -6.49 -27.66
CA GLU A 230 14.97 -5.76 -26.44
C GLU A 230 16.50 -5.76 -26.21
N ALA A 231 17.16 -6.91 -26.44
CA ALA A 231 18.61 -7.03 -26.38
C ALA A 231 19.30 -6.15 -27.45
N LYS A 232 18.73 -6.07 -28.67
CA LYS A 232 19.21 -5.16 -29.72
C LYS A 232 19.01 -3.69 -29.33
N ALA A 233 17.87 -3.34 -28.74
CA ALA A 233 17.60 -1.99 -28.27
C ALA A 233 18.58 -1.56 -27.17
N LEU A 234 18.86 -2.42 -26.18
CA LEU A 234 19.86 -2.16 -25.13
C LEU A 234 21.28 -2.03 -25.68
N LYS A 235 21.68 -2.89 -26.62
CA LYS A 235 23.00 -2.80 -27.30
C LYS A 235 23.16 -1.46 -28.04
N LEU A 236 22.12 -1.00 -28.73
CA LEU A 236 22.12 0.30 -29.42
C LEU A 236 22.19 1.47 -28.42
N LEU A 237 21.44 1.38 -27.32
CA LEU A 237 21.37 2.42 -26.30
C LEU A 237 22.71 2.58 -25.54
N LEU A 238 23.38 1.47 -25.21
CA LEU A 238 24.74 1.48 -24.64
C LEU A 238 25.79 2.00 -25.62
N GLY A 239 25.55 1.86 -26.93
CA GLY A 239 26.38 2.45 -27.99
C GLY A 239 26.15 3.94 -28.22
N GLY A 240 25.24 4.58 -27.49
CA GLY A 240 24.89 6.00 -27.65
C GLY A 240 24.08 6.27 -28.93
N ALA A 241 23.34 5.28 -29.44
CA ALA A 241 22.48 5.44 -30.60
C ALA A 241 21.41 6.51 -30.35
N ALA A 242 21.04 7.23 -31.42
CA ALA A 242 19.98 8.22 -31.33
C ALA A 242 18.62 7.54 -31.10
N VAL A 243 17.75 8.17 -30.31
CA VAL A 243 16.37 7.70 -30.01
C VAL A 243 15.59 7.33 -31.28
N LYS A 244 15.83 8.03 -32.39
CA LYS A 244 15.22 7.74 -33.69
C LYS A 244 15.51 6.32 -34.19
N GLN A 245 16.72 5.79 -33.96
CA GLN A 245 17.08 4.44 -34.41
C GLN A 245 16.35 3.36 -33.59
N ILE A 246 16.13 3.60 -32.31
CA ILE A 246 15.37 2.70 -31.43
C ILE A 246 13.88 2.77 -31.78
N GLN A 247 13.39 3.97 -32.13
CA GLN A 247 12.03 4.18 -32.59
C GLN A 247 11.75 3.49 -33.94
N ASP A 248 12.69 3.54 -34.88
CA ASP A 248 12.58 2.86 -36.16
C ASP A 248 12.64 1.32 -35.98
N LEU A 249 13.49 0.83 -35.08
CA LEU A 249 13.54 -0.60 -34.71
C LEU A 249 12.21 -1.10 -34.11
N ALA A 250 11.62 -0.32 -33.19
CA ALA A 250 10.32 -0.64 -32.62
C ALA A 250 9.22 -0.64 -33.71
N ARG A 251 9.23 0.37 -34.60
CA ARG A 251 8.27 0.49 -35.70
C ARG A 251 8.36 -0.68 -36.70
N ASP A 252 9.57 -1.10 -37.07
CA ASP A 252 9.79 -2.21 -38.00
C ASP A 252 9.32 -3.55 -37.42
N SER A 253 9.32 -3.69 -36.09
CA SER A 253 8.78 -4.84 -35.37
C SER A 253 7.27 -4.75 -35.04
N GLY A 254 6.60 -3.64 -35.41
CA GLY A 254 5.19 -3.41 -35.12
C GLY A 254 4.88 -3.09 -33.65
N LEU A 255 5.89 -2.69 -32.86
CA LEU A 255 5.77 -2.34 -31.44
C LEU A 255 5.83 -0.83 -31.25
N MET A 256 5.09 -0.32 -30.26
CA MET A 256 5.25 1.06 -29.79
C MET A 256 6.53 1.17 -28.95
N LEU A 257 7.22 2.30 -29.04
CA LEU A 257 8.50 2.53 -28.37
C LEU A 257 8.37 2.40 -26.84
N GLU A 258 7.27 2.90 -26.29
CA GLU A 258 6.93 2.84 -24.87
C GLU A 258 6.79 1.39 -24.40
N VAL A 259 6.17 0.53 -25.22
CA VAL A 259 5.95 -0.89 -24.89
C VAL A 259 7.27 -1.65 -24.86
N LEU A 260 8.20 -1.31 -25.77
CA LEU A 260 9.55 -1.89 -25.79
C LEU A 260 10.35 -1.50 -24.54
N ILE A 261 10.26 -0.23 -24.14
CA ILE A 261 10.96 0.28 -22.95
C ILE A 261 10.36 -0.29 -21.66
N ASP A 262 9.03 -0.34 -21.57
CA ASP A 262 8.31 -0.92 -20.43
C ASP A 262 8.61 -2.43 -20.30
N GLY A 263 8.74 -3.16 -21.42
CA GLY A 263 9.15 -4.57 -21.43
C GLY A 263 10.53 -4.79 -20.80
N ILE A 264 11.52 -3.98 -21.22
CA ILE A 264 12.87 -4.01 -20.66
C ILE A 264 12.85 -3.66 -19.17
N ASN A 265 12.14 -2.60 -18.78
CA ASN A 265 12.05 -2.17 -17.39
C ASN A 265 11.32 -3.19 -16.50
N GLN A 266 10.31 -3.87 -17.02
CA GLN A 266 9.61 -4.92 -16.30
C GLN A 266 10.52 -6.12 -16.03
N LYS A 267 11.28 -6.59 -17.03
CA LYS A 267 12.25 -7.69 -16.88
C LYS A 267 13.40 -7.31 -15.94
N ALA A 268 13.86 -6.06 -16.00
CA ALA A 268 14.85 -5.53 -15.06
C ALA A 268 14.30 -5.47 -13.63
N PHE A 269 13.04 -5.06 -13.46
CA PHE A 269 12.38 -5.04 -12.16
C PHE A 269 12.21 -6.45 -11.59
N ASP A 270 11.86 -7.44 -12.42
CA ASP A 270 11.64 -8.82 -11.95
C ASP A 270 12.95 -9.54 -11.59
N THR A 271 14.09 -9.15 -12.17
CA THR A 271 15.40 -9.76 -11.91
C THR A 271 16.24 -8.99 -10.90
N ILE A 272 16.45 -7.69 -11.13
CA ILE A 272 17.32 -6.82 -10.33
C ILE A 272 16.53 -6.09 -9.24
N GLY A 273 15.21 -5.95 -9.41
CA GLY A 273 14.35 -5.20 -8.48
C GLY A 273 14.30 -3.69 -8.77
N ASP A 274 14.83 -3.23 -9.90
CA ASP A 274 14.82 -1.82 -10.28
C ASP A 274 14.58 -1.61 -11.79
N THR A 275 14.12 -0.41 -12.14
CA THR A 275 14.00 0.04 -13.54
C THR A 275 15.34 0.60 -14.02
N ILE A 276 15.76 0.24 -15.23
CA ILE A 276 17.09 0.60 -15.77
C ILE A 276 17.04 1.70 -16.83
N LEU A 277 15.87 1.94 -17.43
CA LEU A 277 15.63 2.95 -18.46
C LEU A 277 14.67 4.04 -17.96
N GLU A 278 15.01 5.29 -18.24
CA GLU A 278 14.11 6.43 -18.12
C GLU A 278 13.65 6.88 -19.52
N PHE A 279 12.34 7.06 -19.70
CA PHE A 279 11.75 7.56 -20.94
C PHE A 279 10.87 8.78 -20.63
N THR A 280 11.37 9.96 -20.99
CA THR A 280 10.62 11.23 -20.90
C THR A 280 10.52 11.88 -22.29
N ASP A 281 11.63 12.45 -22.78
CA ASP A 281 11.77 12.97 -24.16
C ASP A 281 12.94 12.30 -24.91
N GLU A 282 13.87 11.72 -24.15
CA GLU A 282 15.00 10.91 -24.62
C GLU A 282 15.01 9.58 -23.83
N ILE A 283 15.68 8.57 -24.38
CA ILE A 283 15.88 7.28 -23.69
C ILE A 283 17.25 7.34 -23.03
N VAL A 284 17.27 7.24 -21.70
CA VAL A 284 18.52 7.29 -20.92
C VAL A 284 18.60 6.07 -20.01
N ILE A 285 19.76 5.42 -19.99
CA ILE A 285 20.09 4.38 -19.00
C ILE A 285 20.59 5.08 -17.74
N TYR A 286 20.07 4.73 -16.57
CA TYR A 286 20.60 5.31 -15.32
C TYR A 286 22.09 4.99 -15.16
N GLU A 287 22.88 6.00 -14.80
CA GLU A 287 24.34 5.93 -14.73
C GLU A 287 24.86 4.78 -13.85
N ASP A 288 24.12 4.46 -12.78
CA ASP A 288 24.43 3.38 -11.84
C ASP A 288 24.44 1.99 -12.50
N TYR A 289 23.74 1.82 -13.62
CA TYR A 289 23.53 0.53 -14.29
C TYR A 289 24.31 0.35 -15.60
N ILE A 290 24.89 1.42 -16.16
CA ILE A 290 25.61 1.39 -17.45
C ILE A 290 26.80 0.41 -17.41
N ASN A 291 27.63 0.49 -16.36
CA ASN A 291 28.83 -0.36 -16.25
C ASN A 291 28.48 -1.85 -16.06
N GLN A 292 27.39 -2.12 -15.35
CA GLN A 292 26.93 -3.48 -15.04
C GLN A 292 26.29 -4.12 -16.29
N LEU A 293 25.43 -3.39 -17.00
CA LEU A 293 24.85 -3.79 -18.28
C LEU A 293 25.92 -4.05 -19.35
N ARG A 294 26.94 -3.17 -19.43
CA ARG A 294 28.03 -3.34 -20.39
C ARG A 294 28.83 -4.62 -20.14
N THR A 295 29.13 -4.90 -18.87
CA THR A 295 29.88 -6.11 -18.49
C THR A 295 29.08 -7.39 -18.79
N ALA A 296 27.76 -7.36 -18.54
CA ALA A 296 26.88 -8.50 -18.81
C ALA A 296 26.66 -8.75 -20.31
N ILE A 297 26.57 -7.69 -21.12
CA ILE A 297 26.37 -7.80 -22.57
C ILE A 297 27.68 -8.16 -23.32
N GLU A 298 28.85 -7.81 -22.80
CA GLU A 298 30.15 -8.20 -23.39
C GLU A 298 30.53 -9.66 -23.11
N ARG A 299 29.84 -10.33 -22.18
CA ARG A 299 30.06 -11.76 -21.83
C ARG A 299 29.12 -12.73 -22.55
N GLU A 300 28.06 -12.23 -23.17
CA GLU A 300 27.09 -12.97 -23.99
C GLU A 300 27.56 -13.10 -25.45
#